data_AF-A0A1E9VQD3-F1
#
_entry.id   AF-A0A1E9VQD3-F1
#
_cell.length_a   1.000
_cell.length_b   1.000
_cell.length_c   1.000
_cell.angle_alpha   90.00
_cell.angle_beta   90.00
_cell.angle_gamma   90.00
#
_symmetry.space_group_name_H-M   'P 1'
#
loop_
_entity.id
_entity.type
_entity.pdbx_description
1 polymer ?
#
loop_
_entity_poly.entity_id
_entity_poly.type
_entity_poly.pdbx_seq_one_letter_code
_entity_poly.pdbx_strand_id
1 'polypeptide(L)'
;MDSRMEEAKISLDALVPKNHLVHKIDKILLFDFIYPIVESTYSTIGRPSVDPVILVKLVFIQYLFRIRSMRQSIKEAETNLAYRWFLGLSLIDKIPHFSTFGKNYVRHFRETDCLNRYLSLSLNKQLKLDLFMKKFCIWIQPILKRMRKNIFLQEKWYINKPFYTKNN
;
A
#
# COMPACT_ATOMS: atom_id res chain seq x y z
N MET A 1 -29.93 25.45 4.35
CA MET A 1 -29.56 24.09 4.79
C MET A 1 -28.06 23.95 4.62
N ASP A 2 -27.35 23.44 5.63
CA ASP A 2 -25.92 23.14 5.47
C ASP A 2 -25.77 21.87 4.64
N SER A 3 -25.30 22.00 3.40
CA SER A 3 -25.14 20.88 2.47
C SER A 3 -24.07 19.87 2.94
N ARG A 4 -23.24 20.20 3.94
CA ARG A 4 -22.25 19.28 4.52
C ARG A 4 -22.88 18.09 5.27
N MET A 5 -24.16 18.17 5.62
CA MET A 5 -24.90 17.12 6.32
C MET A 5 -25.81 16.30 5.39
N GLU A 6 -25.75 16.55 4.08
CA GLU A 6 -26.58 15.85 3.11
C GLU A 6 -26.14 14.38 2.98
N GLU A 7 -27.10 13.47 3.14
CA GLU A 7 -26.88 12.04 2.94
C GLU A 7 -27.23 11.67 1.49
N ALA A 8 -26.28 11.05 0.79
CA ALA A 8 -26.46 10.63 -0.60
C ALA A 8 -25.89 9.23 -0.85
N LYS A 9 -26.57 8.47 -1.73
CA LYS A 9 -26.07 7.17 -2.22
C LYS A 9 -25.05 7.42 -3.32
N ILE A 10 -23.77 7.20 -3.03
CA ILE A 10 -22.67 7.50 -3.94
C ILE A 10 -21.78 6.27 -4.17
N SER A 11 -21.25 6.13 -5.39
CA SER A 11 -20.21 5.16 -5.72
C SER A 11 -18.81 5.77 -5.51
N LEU A 12 -17.95 5.10 -4.75
CA LEU A 12 -16.57 5.55 -4.55
C LEU A 12 -15.80 5.63 -5.87
N ASP A 13 -16.09 4.75 -6.82
CA ASP A 13 -15.47 4.73 -8.15
C ASP A 13 -15.89 5.91 -9.04
N ALA A 14 -17.06 6.51 -8.78
CA ALA A 14 -17.49 7.73 -9.45
C ALA A 14 -16.87 9.00 -8.85
N LEU A 15 -16.48 8.96 -7.57
CA LEU A 15 -15.89 10.10 -6.87
C LEU A 15 -14.42 10.35 -7.21
N VAL A 16 -13.70 9.32 -7.65
CA VAL A 16 -12.30 9.44 -8.03
C VAL A 16 -12.19 9.72 -9.53
N PRO A 17 -11.57 10.84 -9.95
CA PRO A 17 -11.44 11.17 -11.37
C PRO A 17 -10.70 10.07 -12.13
N LYS A 18 -11.22 9.62 -13.28
CA LYS A 18 -10.61 8.52 -14.06
C LYS A 18 -9.19 8.82 -14.57
N ASN A 19 -8.83 10.10 -14.69
CA ASN A 19 -7.48 10.55 -15.06
C ASN A 19 -6.52 10.63 -13.87
N HIS A 20 -6.98 10.37 -12.65
CA HIS A 20 -6.19 10.41 -11.42
C HIS A 20 -5.08 9.35 -11.42
N LEU A 21 -3.97 9.64 -10.74
CA LEU A 21 -2.78 8.80 -10.74
C LEU A 21 -3.06 7.38 -10.22
N VAL A 22 -3.87 7.24 -9.17
CA VAL A 22 -4.19 5.91 -8.60
C VAL A 22 -4.90 4.99 -9.58
N HIS A 23 -5.80 5.49 -10.44
CA HIS A 23 -6.44 4.68 -11.48
C HIS A 23 -5.45 4.20 -12.53
N LYS A 24 -4.52 5.07 -12.92
CA LYS A 24 -3.46 4.69 -13.87
C LYS A 24 -2.63 3.55 -13.28
N ILE A 25 -2.24 3.68 -12.02
CA ILE A 25 -1.42 2.69 -11.33
C ILE A 25 -2.15 1.38 -11.13
N ASP A 26 -3.40 1.40 -10.69
CA ASP A 26 -4.19 0.18 -10.47
C ASP A 26 -4.43 -0.60 -11.76
N LYS A 27 -4.61 0.09 -12.91
CA LYS A 27 -4.68 -0.55 -14.23
C LYS A 27 -3.37 -1.21 -14.68
N ILE A 28 -2.24 -0.69 -14.21
CA ILE A 28 -0.91 -1.15 -14.62
C ILE A 28 -0.43 -2.26 -13.68
N LEU A 29 -0.54 -2.05 -12.37
CA LEU A 29 0.01 -2.95 -11.38
C LEU A 29 -1.05 -3.95 -10.93
N LEU A 30 -0.89 -5.19 -11.37
CA LEU A 30 -1.62 -6.31 -10.78
C LEU A 30 -0.97 -6.70 -9.45
N PHE A 31 -1.76 -6.76 -8.38
CA PHE A 31 -1.30 -7.04 -7.01
C PHE A 31 -1.48 -8.52 -6.59
N ASP A 32 -2.13 -9.33 -7.42
CA ASP A 32 -2.48 -10.73 -7.09
C ASP A 32 -1.26 -11.61 -6.79
N PHE A 33 -0.08 -11.24 -7.30
CA PHE A 33 1.17 -11.92 -7.03
C PHE A 33 1.56 -11.93 -5.53
N ILE A 34 0.98 -11.03 -4.73
CA ILE A 34 1.30 -10.91 -3.30
C ILE A 34 0.78 -12.13 -2.55
N TYR A 35 -0.41 -12.63 -2.90
CA TYR A 35 -1.04 -13.75 -2.20
C TYR A 35 -0.15 -15.00 -2.11
N PRO A 36 0.41 -15.55 -3.22
CA PRO A 36 1.29 -16.72 -3.12
C PRO A 36 2.60 -16.47 -2.37
N ILE A 37 3.06 -15.21 -2.25
CA ILE A 37 4.29 -14.90 -1.50
C ILE A 37 4.06 -15.02 0.01
N VAL A 38 2.90 -14.55 0.47
CA VAL A 38 2.61 -14.46 1.90
C VAL A 38 1.73 -15.61 2.39
N GLU A 39 1.21 -16.45 1.51
CA GLU A 39 0.29 -17.55 1.83
C GLU A 39 0.74 -18.36 3.05
N SER A 40 2.00 -18.79 3.10
CA SER A 40 2.58 -19.57 4.21
C SER A 40 2.60 -18.84 5.56
N THR A 41 2.51 -17.52 5.56
CA THR A 41 2.54 -16.67 6.75
C THR A 41 1.15 -16.28 7.26
N TYR A 42 0.11 -16.55 6.47
CA TYR A 42 -1.29 -16.31 6.83
C TYR A 42 -1.94 -17.59 7.33
N SER A 43 -2.67 -17.48 8.44
CA SER A 43 -3.48 -18.58 8.98
C SER A 43 -4.87 -18.54 8.37
N THR A 44 -5.41 -19.72 8.03
CA THR A 44 -6.82 -19.89 7.65
C THR A 44 -7.75 -19.93 8.86
N ILE A 45 -7.20 -20.05 10.07
CA ILE A 45 -7.96 -20.16 11.33
C ILE A 45 -7.73 -18.91 12.19
N GLY A 46 -8.82 -18.32 12.70
CA GLY A 46 -8.81 -17.22 13.65
C GLY A 46 -9.34 -15.90 13.08
N ARG A 47 -9.01 -14.78 13.73
CA ARG A 47 -9.40 -13.45 13.25
C ARG A 47 -8.68 -13.13 11.94
N PRO A 48 -9.39 -12.68 10.89
CA PRO A 48 -8.74 -12.31 9.63
C PRO A 48 -7.72 -11.20 9.87
N SER A 49 -6.48 -11.46 9.43
CA SER A 49 -5.42 -10.47 9.36
C SER A 49 -5.70 -9.43 8.28
N VAL A 50 -4.96 -8.32 8.30
CA VAL A 50 -5.06 -7.29 7.25
C VAL A 50 -4.65 -7.90 5.91
N ASP A 51 -5.40 -7.59 4.85
CA ASP A 51 -5.07 -8.03 3.49
C ASP A 51 -3.65 -7.57 3.13
N PRO A 52 -2.77 -8.50 2.68
CA PRO A 52 -1.40 -8.16 2.32
C PRO A 52 -1.31 -7.15 1.17
N VAL A 53 -2.28 -7.13 0.24
CA VAL A 53 -2.37 -6.15 -0.84
C VAL A 53 -2.54 -4.74 -0.28
N ILE A 54 -3.37 -4.56 0.76
CA ILE A 54 -3.57 -3.25 1.42
C ILE A 54 -2.25 -2.75 2.01
N LEU A 55 -1.47 -3.64 2.66
CA LEU A 55 -0.18 -3.27 3.24
C LEU A 55 0.78 -2.75 2.17
N VAL A 56 0.88 -3.45 1.04
CA VAL A 56 1.74 -3.03 -0.07
C VAL A 56 1.22 -1.74 -0.70
N LYS A 57 -0.08 -1.62 -0.95
CA LYS A 57 -0.69 -0.41 -1.52
C LYS A 57 -0.52 0.83 -0.63
N LEU A 58 -0.55 0.70 0.70
CA LEU A 58 -0.22 1.79 1.64
C LEU A 58 1.22 2.27 1.48
N VAL A 59 2.16 1.34 1.30
CA VAL A 59 3.56 1.68 0.98
C VAL A 59 3.62 2.39 -0.37
N PHE A 60 2.91 1.92 -1.40
CA PHE A 60 2.84 2.64 -2.68
C PHE A 60 2.34 4.07 -2.52
N ILE A 61 1.22 4.30 -1.82
CA ILE A 61 0.68 5.64 -1.56
C ILE A 61 1.74 6.54 -0.91
N GLN A 62 2.40 6.05 0.15
CA GLN A 62 3.43 6.81 0.86
C GLN A 62 4.50 7.35 -0.11
N TYR A 63 4.98 6.50 -1.00
CA TYR A 63 6.09 6.82 -1.88
C TYR A 63 5.68 7.61 -3.13
N LEU A 64 4.54 7.27 -3.73
CA LEU A 64 3.99 7.95 -4.92
C LEU A 64 3.65 9.41 -4.63
N PHE A 65 3.01 9.66 -3.48
CA PHE A 65 2.59 10.99 -3.06
C PHE A 65 3.62 11.68 -2.16
N ARG A 66 4.82 11.08 -2.01
CA ARG A 66 5.97 11.63 -1.25
C ARG A 66 5.64 11.98 0.20
N ILE A 67 4.79 11.18 0.85
CA ILE A 67 4.40 11.34 2.24
C ILE A 67 5.55 10.88 3.14
N ARG A 68 5.97 11.76 4.08
CA ARG A 68 7.19 11.54 4.87
C ARG A 68 7.07 10.41 5.90
N SER A 69 5.86 10.04 6.33
CA SER A 69 5.66 9.00 7.34
C SER A 69 4.49 8.09 7.02
N MET A 70 4.60 6.83 7.44
CA MET A 70 3.51 5.86 7.29
C MET A 70 2.32 6.21 8.19
N ARG A 71 2.55 6.82 9.37
CA ARG A 71 1.48 7.37 10.21
C ARG A 71 0.64 8.40 9.45
N GLN A 72 1.32 9.33 8.77
CA GLN A 72 0.67 10.34 7.95
C GLN A 72 -0.03 9.70 6.75
N SER A 73 0.57 8.68 6.13
CA SER A 73 -0.04 7.97 4.99
C SER A 73 -1.35 7.30 5.37
N ILE A 74 -1.39 6.64 6.54
CA ILE A 74 -2.61 6.04 7.11
C ILE A 74 -3.65 7.11 7.42
N LYS A 75 -3.25 8.22 8.05
CA LYS A 75 -4.15 9.35 8.35
C LYS A 75 -4.71 9.98 7.07
N GLU A 76 -3.91 10.12 6.03
CA GLU A 76 -4.40 10.62 4.73
C GLU A 76 -5.35 9.62 4.08
N ALA A 77 -5.12 8.32 4.19
CA ALA A 77 -6.05 7.33 3.66
C ALA A 77 -7.41 7.35 4.39
N GLU A 78 -7.47 7.81 5.65
CA GLU A 78 -8.72 7.98 6.40
C GLU A 78 -9.63 9.04 5.78
N THR A 79 -9.07 10.10 5.20
CA THR A 79 -9.83 11.24 4.68
C THR A 79 -9.80 11.36 3.15
N ASN A 80 -8.81 10.79 2.49
CA ASN A 80 -8.63 10.88 1.04
C ASN A 80 -9.32 9.72 0.32
N LEU A 81 -10.40 10.06 -0.38
CA LEU A 81 -11.22 9.13 -1.15
C LEU A 81 -10.42 8.38 -2.22
N ALA A 82 -9.48 9.04 -2.89
CA ALA A 82 -8.67 8.43 -3.93
C ALA A 82 -7.72 7.36 -3.38
N TYR A 83 -7.19 7.58 -2.17
CA TYR A 83 -6.35 6.60 -1.49
C TYR A 83 -7.17 5.40 -1.04
N ARG A 84 -8.36 5.65 -0.50
CA ARG A 84 -9.29 4.61 -0.06
C ARG A 84 -9.76 3.74 -1.23
N TRP A 85 -10.10 4.37 -2.35
CA TRP A 85 -10.40 3.69 -3.61
C TRP A 85 -9.22 2.81 -4.05
N PHE A 86 -8.00 3.35 -4.02
CA PHE A 86 -6.81 2.58 -4.40
C PHE A 86 -6.61 1.37 -3.48
N LEU A 87 -6.82 1.51 -2.18
CA LEU A 87 -6.75 0.41 -1.21
C LEU A 87 -7.85 -0.63 -1.39
N GLY A 88 -8.89 -0.35 -2.17
CA GLY A 88 -10.05 -1.24 -2.31
C GLY A 88 -10.95 -1.26 -1.07
N LEU A 89 -10.91 -0.20 -0.25
CA LEU A 89 -11.70 -0.09 0.98
C LEU A 89 -12.95 0.77 0.76
N SER A 90 -14.07 0.35 1.33
CA SER A 90 -15.28 1.17 1.41
C SER A 90 -15.07 2.40 2.30
N LEU A 91 -15.93 3.41 2.16
CA LEU A 91 -15.96 4.59 3.03
C LEU A 91 -16.08 4.21 4.51
N ILE A 92 -16.78 3.12 4.81
CA ILE A 92 -17.08 2.68 6.18
C ILE A 92 -15.96 1.78 6.74
N ASP A 93 -15.16 1.14 5.87
CA ASP A 93 -14.16 0.17 6.29
C ASP A 93 -13.02 0.81 7.07
N LYS A 94 -12.59 0.18 8.16
CA LYS A 94 -11.51 0.72 8.97
C LYS A 94 -10.16 0.53 8.28
N ILE A 95 -9.36 1.60 8.26
CA ILE A 95 -7.97 1.51 7.82
C ILE A 95 -7.13 0.87 8.93
N PRO A 96 -6.15 0.01 8.59
CA PRO A 96 -5.24 -0.55 9.57
C PRO A 96 -4.53 0.55 10.37
N HIS A 97 -4.59 0.45 11.69
CA HIS A 97 -3.83 1.34 12.56
C HIS A 97 -2.32 1.16 12.31
N PHE A 98 -1.53 2.23 12.47
CA PHE A 98 -0.08 2.24 12.20
C PHE A 98 0.70 1.12 12.90
N SER A 99 0.35 0.79 14.14
CA SER A 99 1.00 -0.32 14.85
C SER A 99 0.65 -1.69 14.25
N THR A 100 -0.58 -1.85 13.77
CA THR A 100 -1.04 -3.06 13.07
C THR A 100 -0.31 -3.20 11.75
N PHE A 101 -0.21 -2.11 10.98
CA PHE A 101 0.58 -2.07 9.76
C PHE A 101 2.02 -2.55 10.01
N GLY A 102 2.73 -1.93 10.96
CA GLY A 102 4.14 -2.27 11.21
C GLY A 102 4.35 -3.73 11.61
N LYS A 103 3.49 -4.27 12.48
CA LYS A 103 3.56 -5.67 12.91
C LYS A 103 3.31 -6.65 11.75
N ASN A 104 2.26 -6.42 10.95
CA ASN A 104 1.92 -7.30 9.83
C ASN A 104 2.98 -7.18 8.73
N TYR A 105 3.43 -5.97 8.43
CA TYR A 105 4.45 -5.74 7.41
C TYR A 105 5.74 -6.49 7.74
N VAL A 106 6.24 -6.37 8.96
CA VAL A 106 7.43 -7.13 9.40
C VAL A 106 7.17 -8.63 9.39
N ARG A 107 6.03 -9.10 9.89
CA ARG A 107 5.73 -10.54 9.95
C ARG A 107 5.70 -11.20 8.57
N HIS A 108 5.16 -10.51 7.57
CA HIS A 108 4.92 -11.08 6.25
C HIS A 108 6.04 -10.80 5.25
N PHE A 109 6.81 -9.71 5.43
CA PHE A 109 7.76 -9.25 4.40
C PHE A 109 9.23 -9.19 4.84
N ARG A 110 9.56 -9.42 6.13
CA ARG A 110 10.93 -9.26 6.68
C ARG A 110 12.01 -10.11 6.00
N GLU A 111 11.65 -11.30 5.53
CA GLU A 111 12.62 -12.27 4.98
C GLU A 111 12.43 -12.48 3.46
N THR A 112 11.52 -11.74 2.84
CA THR A 112 11.20 -11.90 1.43
C THR A 112 11.80 -10.79 0.59
N ASP A 113 12.94 -11.06 -0.03
CA ASP A 113 13.44 -10.30 -1.20
C ASP A 113 12.47 -10.36 -2.41
N CYS A 114 11.43 -11.20 -2.30
CA CYS A 114 10.42 -11.50 -3.30
C CYS A 114 9.64 -10.26 -3.78
N LEU A 115 9.31 -9.32 -2.87
CA LEU A 115 8.56 -8.11 -3.23
C LEU A 115 9.40 -7.23 -4.16
N ASN A 116 10.70 -7.05 -3.85
CA ASN A 116 11.63 -6.28 -4.69
C ASN A 116 11.87 -6.95 -6.05
N ARG A 117 12.10 -8.27 -6.04
CA ARG A 117 12.34 -9.06 -7.26
C ARG A 117 11.12 -9.01 -8.17
N TYR A 118 9.90 -9.19 -7.64
CA TYR A 118 8.71 -9.18 -8.47
C TYR A 118 8.33 -7.78 -8.96
N LEU A 119 8.47 -6.73 -8.14
CA LEU A 119 8.28 -5.35 -8.62
C LEU A 119 9.19 -5.09 -9.81
N SER A 120 10.47 -5.48 -9.75
CA SER A 120 11.36 -5.34 -10.90
C SER A 120 10.92 -6.15 -12.12
N LEU A 121 10.41 -7.37 -11.94
CA LEU A 121 9.94 -8.24 -13.04
C LEU A 121 8.64 -7.73 -13.68
N SER A 122 7.66 -7.35 -12.85
CA SER A 122 6.36 -6.81 -13.29
C SER A 122 6.57 -5.51 -14.08
N LEU A 123 7.38 -4.59 -13.54
CA LEU A 123 7.72 -3.35 -14.24
C LEU A 123 8.49 -3.63 -15.53
N ASN A 124 9.45 -4.56 -15.54
CA ASN A 124 10.20 -4.92 -16.74
C ASN A 124 9.32 -5.57 -17.83
N LYS A 125 8.33 -6.37 -17.44
CA LYS A 125 7.37 -6.97 -18.37
C LYS A 125 6.44 -5.91 -18.97
N GLN A 126 5.97 -4.97 -18.17
CA GLN A 126 5.09 -3.88 -18.61
C GLN A 126 5.81 -2.79 -19.42
N LEU A 127 7.08 -2.53 -19.10
CA LEU A 127 7.98 -1.61 -19.82
C LEU A 127 8.15 -1.95 -21.30
N LYS A 128 8.00 -3.22 -21.67
CA LYS A 128 8.08 -3.67 -23.07
C LYS A 128 6.83 -3.36 -23.88
N LEU A 129 5.68 -3.13 -23.24
CA LEU A 129 4.37 -3.05 -23.89
C LEU A 129 3.89 -1.63 -24.20
N ASP A 130 4.46 -0.58 -23.59
CA ASP A 130 3.91 0.77 -23.74
C ASP A 130 4.96 1.90 -23.59
N LEU A 131 4.91 2.90 -24.47
CA LEU A 131 5.83 4.04 -24.51
C LEU A 131 5.58 5.01 -23.34
N PHE A 132 4.32 5.13 -22.89
CA PHE A 132 3.96 5.85 -21.67
C PHE A 132 4.59 5.18 -20.44
N MET A 133 4.65 3.84 -20.45
CA MET A 133 5.26 3.04 -19.39
C MET A 133 6.76 3.24 -19.28
N LYS A 134 7.49 3.50 -20.38
CA LYS A 134 8.92 3.87 -20.31
C LYS A 134 9.14 5.15 -19.51
N LYS A 135 8.37 6.21 -19.78
CA LYS A 135 8.47 7.48 -19.01
C LYS A 135 8.02 7.31 -17.56
N PHE A 136 6.92 6.60 -17.31
CA PHE A 136 6.42 6.33 -15.96
C PHE A 136 7.38 5.47 -15.14
N CYS A 137 8.00 4.44 -15.73
CA CYS A 137 8.99 3.61 -15.06
C CYS A 137 10.28 4.36 -14.77
N ILE A 138 10.79 5.19 -15.68
CA ILE A 138 11.94 6.05 -15.40
C ILE A 138 11.62 6.98 -14.22
N TRP A 139 10.39 7.50 -14.15
CA TRP A 139 9.94 8.37 -13.07
C TRP A 139 9.78 7.65 -11.72
N ILE A 140 9.28 6.41 -11.71
CA ILE A 140 9.09 5.62 -10.48
C ILE A 140 10.35 4.83 -10.08
N GLN A 141 11.31 4.60 -10.97
CA GLN A 141 12.58 3.93 -10.68
C GLN A 141 13.37 4.54 -9.51
N PRO A 142 13.55 5.87 -9.38
CA PRO A 142 14.17 6.46 -8.20
C PRO A 142 13.32 6.25 -6.94
N ILE A 143 12.00 6.18 -7.06
CA ILE A 143 11.07 5.86 -5.98
C ILE A 143 11.25 4.41 -5.53
N LEU A 144 11.33 3.46 -6.46
CA LEU A 144 11.56 2.04 -6.18
C LEU A 144 12.97 1.78 -5.64
N LYS A 145 13.98 2.47 -6.16
CA LYS A 145 15.36 2.44 -5.63
C LYS A 145 15.42 3.02 -4.22
N ARG A 146 14.57 4.00 -3.90
CA ARG A 146 14.41 4.54 -2.55
C ARG A 146 13.62 3.59 -1.65
N MET A 147 12.54 2.98 -2.13
CA MET A 147 11.85 1.87 -1.46
C MET A 147 12.84 0.76 -1.12
N ARG A 148 13.73 0.38 -2.04
CA ARG A 148 14.80 -0.61 -1.83
C ARG A 148 15.74 -0.28 -0.68
N LYS A 149 16.06 1.01 -0.45
CA LYS A 149 16.92 1.45 0.68
C LYS A 149 16.12 1.65 1.98
N ASN A 150 14.86 2.07 1.88
CA ASN A 150 14.06 2.51 3.02
C ASN A 150 13.08 1.45 3.56
N ILE A 151 12.70 0.43 2.78
CA ILE A 151 12.05 -0.79 3.33
C ILE A 151 12.98 -1.37 4.39
N PHE A 152 14.29 -1.45 4.09
CA PHE A 152 15.35 -1.81 5.03
C PHE A 152 15.47 -0.88 6.27
N LEU A 153 15.12 0.40 6.16
CA LEU A 153 15.15 1.37 7.27
C LEU A 153 13.86 1.37 8.10
N GLN A 154 12.70 1.18 7.46
CA GLN A 154 11.44 0.94 8.18
C GLN A 154 11.53 -0.40 8.92
N GLU A 155 12.02 -1.44 8.27
CA GLU A 155 12.38 -2.72 8.90
C GLU A 155 13.33 -2.50 10.07
N LYS A 156 14.48 -1.83 9.92
CA LYS A 156 15.36 -1.53 11.07
C LYS A 156 14.67 -0.72 12.18
N TRP A 157 13.78 0.22 11.86
CA TRP A 157 13.06 1.01 12.86
C TRP A 157 11.95 0.23 13.58
N TYR A 158 11.25 -0.69 12.90
CA TYR A 158 10.22 -1.57 13.48
C TYR A 158 10.82 -2.82 14.16
N ILE A 159 11.96 -3.32 13.67
CA ILE A 159 12.71 -4.48 14.20
C ILE A 159 13.51 -4.07 15.45
N ASN A 160 14.10 -2.88 15.48
CA ASN A 160 14.92 -2.41 16.61
C ASN A 160 14.17 -1.54 17.61
N LYS A 161 12.85 -1.39 17.47
CA LYS A 161 12.06 -0.74 18.53
C LYS A 161 12.00 -1.73 19.71
N PRO A 162 12.41 -1.37 20.93
CA PRO A 162 12.07 -2.17 22.09
C PRO A 162 10.54 -2.20 22.13
N PHE A 163 9.97 -3.36 21.80
CA PHE A 163 8.57 -3.62 22.07
C PHE A 163 8.42 -3.42 23.57
N TYR A 164 7.52 -2.52 23.98
CA TYR A 164 7.16 -2.33 25.38
C TYR A 164 7.12 -3.69 26.05
N THR A 165 8.08 -3.93 26.95
CA THR A 165 7.99 -5.00 27.91
C THR A 165 6.69 -4.74 28.63
N LYS A 166 5.70 -5.61 28.45
CA LYS A 166 4.63 -5.72 29.44
C LYS A 166 5.37 -6.13 30.72
N ASN A 167 5.53 -5.18 31.63
CA ASN A 167 5.87 -5.51 33.01
C ASN A 167 4.74 -6.43 33.50
N ASN A 168 5.11 -7.68 33.77
CA ASN A 168 4.37 -8.54 34.68
C ASN A 168 4.49 -7.98 36.09
#